data_AF-A0A3C0VEE6-F1
#
_entry.id   AF-A0A3C0VEE6-F1
#
_cell.length_a   1.000
_cell.length_b   1.000
_cell.length_c   1.000
_cell.angle_alpha   90.00
_cell.angle_beta   90.00
_cell.angle_gamma   90.00
#
_symmetry.space_group_name_H-M   'P 1'
#
loop_
_entity.id
_entity.type
_entity.pdbx_description
1 polymer ?
#
loop_
_entity_poly.entity_id
_entity_poly.type
_entity_poly.pdbx_seq_one_letter_code
_entity_poly.pdbx_strand_id
1 'polypeptide(L)'
;MNRFAPSVALYAALCAPAAPPAAAEIKVDPAAREVSLPFVFIDPAQAIEVFACGPGGPTHETVIVFTASGGELAAALASIGCRAETAWEASSPQDFTLTQGDRVLVLLRWDRDGEEFEAAAEDLIWRTGEDLPELVHGFSYAGRTITAGDPPRTRVPDSVEITVGGTGRQSAVASLLVHPTALSFLADHVSALELNPRFADEVGRLAAHKRGGTMVLRLVTERELLAYRLARTPPILGLEEILRAQEPLARAIDADKAAYVARAKELDALLDTPDETARAAVQTKLAEASLLAWRIHAAYVAMYAGEWDFQREILEARLESFRGFAARGHAFLRAFAPERTKLAELRLALAREGAAPALDLAIRRQEEVLRTIQARRDIPAIETEIAFLEGRIKDEEGRGGGGFLLAMLRNELQKCRIALRTAQVKVETHALAEREYALRIDGVEAGRAEIAARRAALDAELAVLQARTKLAELEDEIRWAEDDRASDDAERRREAEERLAAHRKAKVALAAEIDALVKQHAVLLQGAAPPAPKE
;
A
#
# COMPACT_ATOMS: atom_id res chain seq x y z
N MET A 1 34.02 -24.99 -31.52
CA MET A 1 33.43 -24.38 -32.74
C MET A 1 32.67 -23.14 -32.28
N ASN A 2 33.35 -22.00 -32.19
CA ASN A 2 33.36 -20.96 -33.22
C ASN A 2 31.97 -20.65 -33.79
N ARG A 3 31.36 -19.55 -33.31
CA ARG A 3 31.10 -18.36 -34.13
C ARG A 3 30.98 -17.13 -33.22
N PHE A 4 32.01 -16.29 -33.31
CA PHE A 4 32.00 -14.88 -32.92
C PHE A 4 31.36 -14.03 -34.03
N ALA A 5 30.98 -12.82 -33.63
CA ALA A 5 30.67 -11.59 -34.39
C ALA A 5 29.17 -11.30 -34.63
N PRO A 6 28.76 -10.02 -34.72
CA PRO A 6 29.28 -8.79 -34.08
C PRO A 6 28.18 -7.80 -33.66
N SER A 7 28.20 -7.26 -32.43
CA SER A 7 27.32 -6.12 -32.07
C SER A 7 27.99 -5.09 -31.15
N VAL A 8 29.32 -4.96 -31.19
CA VAL A 8 30.08 -3.95 -30.43
C VAL A 8 30.15 -2.59 -31.17
N ALA A 9 29.41 -2.41 -32.26
CA ALA A 9 29.45 -1.17 -33.06
C ALA A 9 28.10 -0.43 -33.16
N LEU A 10 27.10 -0.74 -32.32
CA LEU A 10 25.80 -0.05 -32.35
C LEU A 10 25.26 0.37 -30.97
N TYR A 11 26.14 0.58 -29.98
CA TYR A 11 25.77 1.18 -28.68
C TYR A 11 26.43 2.54 -28.40
N ALA A 12 27.23 3.06 -29.34
CA ALA A 12 27.84 4.39 -29.22
C ALA A 12 27.02 5.52 -29.87
N ALA A 13 25.81 5.24 -30.38
CA ALA A 13 24.97 6.21 -31.11
C ALA A 13 23.66 6.60 -30.41
N LEU A 14 23.42 6.15 -29.16
CA LEU A 14 22.26 6.56 -28.35
C LEU A 14 22.62 7.50 -27.18
N CYS A 15 23.91 7.81 -27.00
CA CYS A 15 24.38 8.89 -26.11
C CYS A 15 24.57 10.20 -26.88
N ALA A 16 23.66 10.54 -27.79
CA ALA A 16 23.56 11.93 -28.21
C ALA A 16 23.05 12.71 -26.98
N PRO A 17 23.77 13.73 -26.47
CA PRO A 17 23.22 14.57 -25.43
C PRO A 17 21.89 15.09 -25.95
N ALA A 18 20.81 14.80 -25.21
CA ALA A 18 19.51 15.38 -25.50
C ALA A 18 19.71 16.90 -25.61
N ALA A 19 19.06 17.53 -26.60
CA ALA A 19 18.95 18.97 -26.57
C ALA A 19 18.42 19.34 -25.17
N PRO A 20 19.13 20.19 -24.40
CA PRO A 20 18.65 20.61 -23.11
C PRO A 20 17.24 21.17 -23.32
N PRO A 21 16.28 20.92 -22.40
CA PRO A 21 14.99 21.59 -22.49
C PRO A 21 15.26 23.08 -22.69
N ALA A 22 14.52 23.72 -23.60
CA ALA A 22 14.63 25.15 -23.82
C ALA A 22 14.62 25.82 -22.44
N ALA A 23 15.64 26.63 -22.13
CA ALA A 23 15.86 27.19 -20.80
C ALA A 23 14.61 27.96 -20.36
N ALA A 24 13.70 27.27 -19.68
CA ALA A 24 12.48 27.85 -19.18
C ALA A 24 12.82 28.43 -17.81
N GLU A 25 12.54 29.71 -17.69
CA GLU A 25 12.83 30.56 -16.55
C GLU A 25 12.25 29.96 -15.25
N ILE A 26 13.07 29.94 -14.19
CA ILE A 26 12.59 29.65 -12.84
C ILE A 26 11.59 30.74 -12.46
N LYS A 27 10.37 30.34 -12.11
CA LYS A 27 9.33 31.26 -11.66
C LYS A 27 9.28 31.25 -10.14
N VAL A 28 9.26 32.43 -9.54
CA VAL A 28 9.12 32.60 -8.09
C VAL A 28 7.80 33.29 -7.81
N ASP A 29 6.98 32.68 -6.96
CA ASP A 29 5.79 33.29 -6.37
C ASP A 29 6.00 33.43 -4.85
N PRO A 30 6.46 34.61 -4.38
CA PRO A 30 6.66 34.85 -2.95
C PRO A 30 5.36 34.83 -2.14
N ALA A 31 4.22 35.14 -2.75
CA ALA A 31 2.92 35.16 -2.07
C ALA A 31 2.42 33.74 -1.80
N ALA A 32 2.58 32.85 -2.78
CA ALA A 32 2.30 31.42 -2.62
C ALA A 32 3.42 30.67 -1.87
N ARG A 33 4.60 31.29 -1.73
CA ARG A 33 5.86 30.67 -1.25
C ARG A 33 6.27 29.48 -2.13
N GLU A 34 6.23 29.68 -3.44
CA GLU A 34 6.49 28.65 -4.45
C GLU A 34 7.62 29.03 -5.41
N VAL A 35 8.43 28.04 -5.78
CA VAL A 35 9.37 28.10 -6.90
C VAL A 35 8.97 27.05 -7.92
N SER A 36 8.77 27.44 -9.17
CA SER A 36 8.40 26.55 -10.26
C SER A 36 9.47 26.48 -11.34
N LEU A 37 9.80 25.28 -11.80
CA LEU A 37 10.79 25.06 -12.85
C LEU A 37 10.44 23.86 -13.73
N PRO A 38 10.83 23.85 -15.01
CA PRO A 38 10.61 22.71 -15.89
C PRO A 38 11.46 21.51 -15.45
N PHE A 39 10.93 20.31 -15.67
CA PHE A 39 11.69 19.06 -15.55
C PHE A 39 11.34 18.11 -16.70
N VAL A 40 12.15 17.09 -16.90
CA VAL A 40 11.85 15.93 -17.76
C VAL A 40 11.93 14.64 -16.96
N PHE A 41 11.08 13.68 -17.28
CA PHE A 41 11.16 12.34 -16.68
C PHE A 41 12.34 11.55 -17.26
N ILE A 42 12.94 10.72 -16.42
CA ILE A 42 13.94 9.72 -16.76
C ILE A 42 13.51 8.39 -16.15
N ASP A 43 13.79 7.31 -16.87
CA ASP A 43 13.59 5.94 -16.37
C ASP A 43 14.83 5.53 -15.57
N PRO A 44 14.74 5.37 -14.23
CA PRO A 44 15.90 5.00 -13.42
C PRO A 44 16.32 3.56 -13.74
N ALA A 45 17.61 3.35 -13.95
CA ALA A 45 18.17 2.03 -14.27
C ALA A 45 18.43 1.17 -13.02
N GLN A 46 18.37 1.76 -11.83
CA GLN A 46 18.65 1.17 -10.52
C GLN A 46 17.66 1.70 -9.48
N ALA A 47 17.84 1.28 -8.22
CA ALA A 47 17.12 1.87 -7.09
C ALA A 47 17.31 3.40 -7.07
N ILE A 48 16.26 4.10 -6.64
CA ILE A 48 16.24 5.56 -6.59
C ILE A 48 16.99 6.02 -5.35
N GLU A 49 18.13 6.69 -5.53
CA GLU A 49 18.83 7.38 -4.44
C GLU A 49 18.63 8.91 -4.49
N VAL A 50 18.38 9.42 -5.71
CA VAL A 50 18.18 10.82 -6.02
C VAL A 50 16.82 10.98 -6.69
N PHE A 51 15.94 11.82 -6.18
CA PHE A 51 14.65 12.04 -6.85
C PHE A 51 14.81 12.90 -8.09
N ALA A 52 15.51 14.02 -7.94
CA ALA A 52 15.75 14.98 -9.01
C ALA A 52 17.22 15.41 -9.05
N CYS A 53 17.78 15.55 -10.25
CA CYS A 53 19.12 16.12 -10.40
C CYS A 53 19.18 17.22 -11.46
N GLY A 54 20.09 18.17 -11.22
CA GLY A 54 20.47 19.19 -12.19
C GLY A 54 21.44 18.67 -13.26
N PRO A 55 21.95 19.56 -14.13
CA PRO A 55 22.91 19.19 -15.17
C PRO A 55 24.17 18.52 -14.59
N GLY A 56 24.47 17.30 -15.04
CA GLY A 56 25.65 16.54 -14.61
C GLY A 56 25.44 15.62 -13.40
N GLY A 57 24.21 15.52 -12.88
CA GLY A 57 23.86 14.59 -11.81
C GLY A 57 23.75 13.11 -12.23
N PRO A 58 23.54 12.19 -11.26
CA PRO A 58 23.53 10.75 -11.43
C PRO A 58 22.19 10.26 -12.01
N THR A 59 22.01 10.49 -13.30
CA THR A 59 20.76 10.16 -14.03
C THR A 59 20.32 8.70 -13.99
N HIS A 60 21.20 7.76 -13.61
CA HIS A 60 20.90 6.32 -13.56
C HIS A 60 20.15 5.88 -12.28
N GLU A 61 20.09 6.75 -11.27
CA GLU A 61 19.37 6.57 -10.00
C GLU A 61 18.36 7.70 -9.76
N THR A 62 18.01 8.43 -10.84
CA THR A 62 17.17 9.64 -10.81
C THR A 62 15.85 9.48 -11.57
N VAL A 63 14.76 10.01 -11.01
CA VAL A 63 13.43 10.00 -11.65
C VAL A 63 13.21 11.19 -12.58
N ILE A 64 13.70 12.38 -12.22
CA ILE A 64 13.54 13.59 -13.03
C ILE A 64 14.82 14.41 -13.17
N VAL A 65 14.97 15.11 -14.29
CA VAL A 65 16.06 16.06 -14.51
C VAL A 65 15.53 17.46 -14.75
N PHE A 66 16.14 18.44 -14.10
CA PHE A 66 15.89 19.87 -14.31
C PHE A 66 17.16 20.56 -14.82
N THR A 67 17.02 21.78 -15.36
CA THR A 67 18.15 22.53 -15.95
C THR A 67 18.64 23.72 -15.15
N ALA A 68 17.93 24.12 -14.09
CA ALA A 68 18.35 25.18 -13.20
C ALA A 68 19.71 24.87 -12.56
N SER A 69 20.58 25.89 -12.46
CA SER A 69 21.81 25.77 -11.68
C SER A 69 21.49 25.79 -10.18
N GLY A 70 22.36 25.19 -9.37
CA GLY A 70 22.20 25.19 -7.92
C GLY A 70 22.16 26.58 -7.30
N GLY A 71 22.95 27.52 -7.82
CA GLY A 71 22.94 28.92 -7.36
C GLY A 71 21.60 29.62 -7.61
N GLU A 72 21.01 29.42 -8.80
CA GLU A 72 19.70 30.00 -9.12
C GLU A 72 18.59 29.40 -8.25
N LEU A 73 18.61 28.08 -8.07
CA LEU A 73 17.59 27.39 -7.27
C LEU A 73 17.69 27.76 -5.79
N ALA A 74 18.90 27.85 -5.24
CA ALA A 74 19.12 28.30 -3.86
C ALA A 74 18.66 29.76 -3.66
N ALA A 75 18.93 30.65 -4.61
CA ALA A 75 18.45 32.04 -4.56
C ALA A 75 16.92 32.12 -4.63
N ALA A 76 16.29 31.33 -5.50
CA ALA A 76 14.84 31.25 -5.60
C ALA A 76 14.20 30.73 -4.30
N LEU A 77 14.73 29.64 -3.72
CA LEU A 77 14.25 29.11 -2.44
C LEU A 77 14.43 30.12 -1.29
N ALA A 78 15.57 30.81 -1.23
CA ALA A 78 15.78 31.88 -0.25
C ALA A 78 14.74 33.02 -0.40
N SER A 79 14.36 33.36 -1.64
CA SER A 79 13.39 34.43 -1.91
C SER A 79 11.95 34.11 -1.49
N ILE A 80 11.60 32.83 -1.35
CA ILE A 80 10.31 32.38 -0.77
C ILE A 80 10.39 32.14 0.74
N GLY A 81 11.55 32.38 1.36
CA GLY A 81 11.76 32.32 2.81
C GLY A 81 12.47 31.07 3.33
N CYS A 82 13.00 30.19 2.48
CA CYS A 82 13.82 29.08 2.93
C CYS A 82 15.13 29.60 3.55
N ARG A 83 15.40 29.17 4.78
CA ARG A 83 16.57 29.59 5.55
C ARG A 83 17.72 28.62 5.36
N ALA A 84 18.90 29.16 5.13
CA ALA A 84 20.14 28.39 5.07
C ALA A 84 20.42 27.68 6.41
N GLU A 85 21.28 26.65 6.36
CA GLU A 85 21.74 25.89 7.52
C GLU A 85 22.16 26.76 8.70
N THR A 86 22.89 27.85 8.45
CA THR A 86 23.40 28.77 9.49
C THR A 86 22.31 29.40 10.34
N ALA A 87 21.07 29.53 9.83
CA ALA A 87 19.93 29.99 10.61
C ALA A 87 19.50 28.98 11.69
N TRP A 88 20.03 27.77 11.63
CA TRP A 88 19.77 26.61 12.48
C TRP A 88 21.00 26.21 13.32
N GLU A 89 22.02 27.07 13.40
CA GLU A 89 23.29 26.83 14.11
C GLU A 89 23.51 27.82 15.27
N ALA A 90 22.44 28.25 15.95
CA ALA A 90 22.48 29.29 16.96
C ALA A 90 23.30 28.93 18.20
N SER A 91 23.25 27.67 18.66
CA SER A 91 24.02 27.21 19.83
C SER A 91 25.15 26.24 19.48
N SER A 92 24.99 25.48 18.41
CA SER A 92 25.98 24.56 17.87
C SER A 92 25.75 24.34 16.37
N PRO A 93 26.82 24.09 15.58
CA PRO A 93 26.70 23.61 14.19
C PRO A 93 25.98 22.25 14.03
N GLN A 94 25.60 21.63 15.15
CA GLN A 94 24.92 20.33 15.20
C GLN A 94 23.50 20.44 15.76
N ASP A 95 22.99 21.65 16.02
CA ASP A 95 21.66 21.85 16.60
C ASP A 95 20.56 21.21 15.73
N PHE A 96 20.74 21.27 14.41
CA PHE A 96 19.85 20.63 13.46
C PHE A 96 20.62 19.67 12.56
N THR A 97 20.06 18.49 12.37
CA THR A 97 20.46 17.63 11.25
C THR A 97 19.90 18.20 9.94
N LEU A 98 20.50 17.81 8.82
CA LEU A 98 20.10 18.25 7.47
C LEU A 98 18.62 18.01 7.14
N THR A 99 17.98 17.12 7.87
CA THR A 99 16.59 16.70 7.66
C THR A 99 15.62 17.39 8.60
N GLN A 100 16.03 18.44 9.30
CA GLN A 100 15.20 19.17 10.28
C GLN A 100 15.01 20.66 9.97
N GLY A 101 15.62 21.15 8.87
CA GLY A 101 15.48 22.54 8.41
C GLY A 101 14.08 22.88 7.90
N ASP A 102 13.98 23.92 7.07
CA ASP A 102 12.72 24.31 6.43
C ASP A 102 12.17 23.18 5.56
N ARG A 103 10.86 22.95 5.62
CA ARG A 103 10.18 21.92 4.85
C ARG A 103 9.78 22.46 3.48
N VAL A 104 10.11 21.69 2.46
CA VAL A 104 9.77 21.95 1.08
C VAL A 104 8.95 20.78 0.57
N LEU A 105 7.68 21.03 0.26
CA LEU A 105 6.84 20.09 -0.47
C LEU A 105 7.21 20.17 -1.94
N VAL A 106 7.60 19.03 -2.53
CA VAL A 106 7.95 18.94 -3.95
C VAL A 106 6.74 18.37 -4.69
N LEU A 107 6.09 19.20 -5.51
CA LEU A 107 4.96 18.80 -6.34
C LEU A 107 5.39 18.71 -7.79
N LEU A 108 4.89 17.71 -8.51
CA LEU A 108 5.08 17.54 -9.94
C LEU A 108 3.75 17.72 -10.64
N ARG A 109 3.71 18.62 -11.63
CA ARG A 109 2.57 18.84 -12.52
C ARG A 109 2.92 18.45 -13.94
N TRP A 110 2.13 17.58 -14.57
CA TRP A 110 2.33 17.18 -15.97
C TRP A 110 1.01 16.90 -16.69
N ASP A 111 1.07 16.86 -18.01
CA ASP A 111 -0.08 16.49 -18.86
C ASP A 111 -0.30 14.97 -18.82
N ARG A 112 -1.48 14.57 -18.34
CA ARG A 112 -1.96 13.19 -18.33
C ARG A 112 -3.25 13.13 -19.12
N ASP A 113 -3.16 12.57 -20.33
CA ASP A 113 -4.29 12.39 -21.25
C ASP A 113 -5.05 13.69 -21.55
N GLY A 114 -4.33 14.83 -21.63
CA GLY A 114 -4.90 16.15 -21.91
C GLY A 114 -5.36 16.94 -20.68
N GLU A 115 -5.23 16.37 -19.48
CA GLU A 115 -5.53 17.03 -18.21
C GLU A 115 -4.26 17.29 -17.40
N GLU A 116 -4.21 18.39 -16.66
CA GLU A 116 -3.11 18.64 -15.72
C GLU A 116 -3.26 17.73 -14.51
N PHE A 117 -2.26 16.89 -14.30
CA PHE A 117 -2.17 15.98 -13.17
C PHE A 117 -1.09 16.46 -12.18
N GLU A 118 -1.39 16.39 -10.89
CA GLU A 118 -0.47 16.81 -9.81
C GLU A 118 -0.23 15.68 -8.79
N ALA A 119 1.03 15.35 -8.54
CA ALA A 119 1.44 14.44 -7.47
C ALA A 119 2.58 15.03 -6.61
N ALA A 120 2.70 14.60 -5.36
CA ALA A 120 3.91 14.86 -4.60
C ALA A 120 5.06 13.97 -5.13
N ALA A 121 6.29 14.44 -5.00
CA ALA A 121 7.48 13.65 -5.33
C ALA A 121 7.50 12.32 -4.56
N GLU A 122 7.12 12.36 -3.29
CA GLU A 122 7.01 11.19 -2.43
C GLU A 122 5.94 10.18 -2.90
N ASP A 123 4.93 10.59 -3.68
CA ASP A 123 3.93 9.67 -4.24
C ASP A 123 4.52 8.76 -5.35
N LEU A 124 5.59 9.22 -6.01
CA LEU A 124 6.25 8.51 -7.10
C LEU A 124 7.23 7.45 -6.61
N ILE A 125 7.57 7.42 -5.32
CA ILE A 125 8.57 6.51 -4.75
C ILE A 125 7.93 5.55 -3.74
N TRP A 126 8.49 4.34 -3.65
CA TRP A 126 8.04 3.32 -2.71
C TRP A 126 9.20 2.54 -2.10
N ARG A 127 9.00 1.98 -0.91
CA ARG A 127 9.95 1.04 -0.29
C ARG A 127 9.85 -0.32 -0.99
N THR A 128 10.99 -0.82 -1.47
CA THR A 128 11.07 -2.11 -2.16
C THR A 128 10.45 -3.22 -1.30
N GLY A 129 9.44 -3.91 -1.85
CA GLY A 129 8.87 -5.12 -1.26
C GLY A 129 7.88 -4.91 -0.11
N GLU A 130 7.55 -3.67 0.25
CA GLU A 130 6.64 -3.39 1.38
C GLU A 130 5.19 -3.11 0.95
N ASP A 131 4.91 -2.80 -0.32
CA ASP A 131 3.57 -2.40 -0.82
C ASP A 131 2.86 -1.40 0.14
N LEU A 132 3.63 -0.44 0.67
CA LEU A 132 3.20 0.55 1.65
C LEU A 132 3.70 1.94 1.25
N PRO A 133 2.82 2.97 1.10
CA PRO A 133 3.22 4.35 0.75
C PRO A 133 4.32 4.85 1.65
N GLU A 134 5.36 5.43 1.02
CA GLU A 134 6.20 6.36 1.75
C GLU A 134 5.28 7.50 2.18
N LEU A 135 5.32 7.84 3.46
CA LEU A 135 4.54 8.96 3.95
C LEU A 135 5.17 10.24 3.43
N VAL A 136 4.37 11.24 3.04
CA VAL A 136 4.90 12.47 2.42
C VAL A 136 5.63 13.32 3.47
N HIS A 137 6.93 13.13 3.66
CA HIS A 137 7.68 13.80 4.71
C HIS A 137 8.07 15.25 4.45
N GLY A 138 7.97 15.69 3.20
CA GLY A 138 8.54 16.96 2.79
C GLY A 138 10.05 16.91 2.87
N PHE A 139 10.70 17.48 1.86
CA PHE A 139 12.14 17.57 1.84
C PHE A 139 12.61 18.67 2.80
N SER A 140 13.73 18.46 3.47
CA SER A 140 14.39 19.55 4.18
C SER A 140 15.32 20.31 3.26
N TYR A 141 15.23 21.64 3.30
CA TYR A 141 16.22 22.48 2.69
C TYR A 141 17.54 22.41 3.47
N ALA A 142 18.55 21.79 2.84
CA ALA A 142 19.85 21.55 3.43
C ALA A 142 20.74 22.79 3.39
N GLY A 143 20.56 23.68 2.40
CA GLY A 143 21.31 24.93 2.27
C GLY A 143 22.83 24.79 2.14
N ARG A 144 23.37 23.56 1.98
CA ARG A 144 24.80 23.26 1.91
C ARG A 144 25.16 22.27 0.81
N THR A 145 26.45 22.24 0.46
CA THR A 145 27.05 21.23 -0.42
C THR A 145 27.48 20.03 0.43
N ILE A 146 26.89 18.84 0.25
CA ILE A 146 27.38 17.63 0.92
C ILE A 146 28.48 17.01 0.03
N THR A 147 29.72 17.04 0.49
CA THR A 147 30.80 16.21 -0.07
C THR A 147 31.49 15.50 1.07
N ALA A 148 31.71 14.19 0.96
CA ALA A 148 32.46 13.44 1.96
C ALA A 148 33.91 13.97 2.02
N GLY A 149 34.31 14.54 3.16
CA GLY A 149 35.70 14.91 3.45
C GLY A 149 36.17 16.32 3.07
N ASP A 150 35.31 17.18 2.50
CA ASP A 150 35.68 18.57 2.16
C ASP A 150 35.19 19.56 3.24
N PRO A 151 35.94 20.65 3.53
CA PRO A 151 35.45 21.73 4.38
C PRO A 151 34.19 22.40 3.77
N PRO A 152 33.27 22.94 4.59
CA PRO A 152 32.07 23.60 4.11
C PRO A 152 32.44 24.73 3.14
N ARG A 153 32.06 24.58 1.86
CA ARG A 153 32.28 25.61 0.83
C ARG A 153 31.28 26.74 1.04
N THR A 154 31.75 27.98 0.92
CA THR A 154 30.94 29.21 1.03
C THR A 154 29.99 29.45 -0.14
N ARG A 155 29.96 28.57 -1.15
CA ARG A 155 29.14 28.73 -2.38
C ARG A 155 28.46 27.42 -2.76
N VAL A 156 27.16 27.48 -3.04
CA VAL A 156 26.37 26.38 -3.63
C VAL A 156 26.92 26.08 -5.04
N PRO A 157 27.26 24.83 -5.38
CA PRO A 157 27.76 24.49 -6.70
C PRO A 157 26.67 24.58 -7.77
N ASP A 158 27.09 24.62 -9.03
CA ASP A 158 26.16 24.71 -10.15
C ASP A 158 25.34 23.43 -10.35
N SER A 159 25.87 22.26 -9.97
CA SER A 159 25.17 20.97 -9.99
C SER A 159 24.64 20.63 -8.60
N VAL A 160 23.32 20.48 -8.48
CA VAL A 160 22.62 20.14 -7.23
C VAL A 160 21.57 19.05 -7.42
N GLU A 161 21.15 18.46 -6.31
CA GLU A 161 20.22 17.34 -6.27
C GLU A 161 19.15 17.46 -5.19
N ILE A 162 18.03 16.77 -5.40
CA ILE A 162 16.98 16.47 -4.42
C ILE A 162 17.15 15.00 -4.04
N THR A 163 17.69 14.74 -2.85
CA THR A 163 18.09 13.39 -2.41
C THR A 163 16.99 12.72 -1.60
N VAL A 164 16.72 11.43 -1.88
CA VAL A 164 15.78 10.59 -1.12
C VAL A 164 16.46 9.45 -0.34
N GLY A 165 17.75 9.21 -0.59
CA GLY A 165 18.57 8.28 0.20
C GLY A 165 18.65 6.87 -0.40
N GLY A 166 19.72 6.14 -0.05
CA GLY A 166 20.02 4.78 -0.51
C GLY A 166 21.28 4.23 0.16
N THR A 167 21.36 2.90 0.30
CA THR A 167 22.44 2.17 0.99
C THR A 167 23.72 1.99 0.15
N GLY A 168 23.78 2.55 -1.07
CA GLY A 168 24.86 2.33 -2.02
C GLY A 168 25.78 3.52 -2.28
N ARG A 169 25.49 4.70 -1.72
CA ARG A 169 26.10 5.95 -2.21
C ARG A 169 27.60 6.06 -1.91
N GLN A 170 28.43 5.89 -2.96
CA GLN A 170 29.90 6.01 -2.88
C GLN A 170 30.42 7.45 -2.99
N SER A 171 29.62 8.41 -3.46
CA SER A 171 29.97 9.83 -3.45
C SER A 171 28.74 10.74 -3.37
N ALA A 172 28.73 11.68 -2.43
CA ALA A 172 27.72 12.72 -2.38
C ALA A 172 28.03 13.82 -3.40
N VAL A 173 27.08 14.06 -4.30
CA VAL A 173 26.94 15.32 -5.03
C VAL A 173 26.08 16.24 -4.16
N ALA A 174 26.20 17.55 -4.34
CA ALA A 174 25.63 18.58 -3.49
C ALA A 174 24.10 18.53 -3.35
N SER A 175 23.59 17.90 -2.29
CA SER A 175 22.17 17.85 -1.99
C SER A 175 21.64 19.22 -1.56
N LEU A 176 20.70 19.78 -2.32
CA LEU A 176 19.98 21.01 -1.97
C LEU A 176 18.78 20.72 -1.06
N LEU A 177 18.08 19.63 -1.36
CA LEU A 177 16.93 19.14 -0.64
C LEU A 177 17.21 17.70 -0.20
N VAL A 178 16.91 17.37 1.06
CA VAL A 178 17.19 16.07 1.65
C VAL A 178 15.92 15.51 2.27
N HIS A 179 15.51 14.33 1.81
CA HIS A 179 14.39 13.62 2.39
C HIS A 179 14.77 13.04 3.76
N PRO A 180 13.86 12.97 4.74
CA PRO A 180 14.15 12.42 6.06
C PRO A 180 14.61 10.97 6.10
N THR A 181 14.27 10.15 5.09
CA THR A 181 14.80 8.78 4.92
C THR A 181 16.32 8.73 4.76
N ALA A 182 16.96 9.85 4.38
CA ALA A 182 18.42 9.96 4.32
C ALA A 182 19.09 10.16 5.70
N LEU A 183 18.34 10.13 6.81
CA LEU A 183 18.88 10.15 8.17
C LEU A 183 19.74 8.91 8.42
N SER A 184 20.97 9.09 8.89
CA SER A 184 21.92 7.99 9.14
C SER A 184 21.42 6.96 10.15
N PHE A 185 20.58 7.36 11.12
CA PHE A 185 19.98 6.41 12.07
C PHE A 185 18.75 5.68 11.51
N LEU A 186 18.17 6.17 10.40
CA LEU A 186 17.12 5.47 9.65
C LEU A 186 17.70 4.64 8.50
N ALA A 187 18.92 4.95 8.03
CA ALA A 187 19.52 4.32 6.86
C ALA A 187 19.66 2.79 6.96
N ASP A 188 19.89 2.25 8.16
CA ASP A 188 19.95 0.79 8.40
C ASP A 188 18.56 0.13 8.49
N HIS A 189 17.50 0.95 8.55
CA HIS A 189 16.12 0.54 8.78
C HIS A 189 15.18 0.84 7.61
N VAL A 190 15.62 1.62 6.62
CA VAL A 190 14.83 1.99 5.45
C VAL A 190 15.26 1.13 4.26
N SER A 191 14.31 0.42 3.64
CA SER A 191 14.54 -0.33 2.41
C SER A 191 14.98 0.59 1.27
N ALA A 192 15.59 0.01 0.24
CA ALA A 192 15.83 0.73 -1.01
C ALA A 192 14.51 1.33 -1.54
N LEU A 193 14.62 2.48 -2.21
CA LEU A 193 13.49 3.15 -2.83
C LEU A 193 13.41 2.79 -4.32
N GLU A 194 12.21 2.56 -4.80
CA GLU A 194 11.90 2.24 -6.20
C GLU A 194 10.77 3.12 -6.72
N LEU A 195 10.64 3.18 -8.04
CA LEU A 195 9.53 3.87 -8.68
C LEU A 195 8.23 3.15 -8.34
N ASN A 196 7.25 3.89 -7.85
CA ASN A 196 5.95 3.35 -7.51
C ASN A 196 5.33 2.67 -8.74
N PRO A 197 4.94 1.37 -8.67
CA PRO A 197 4.39 0.62 -9.80
C PRO A 197 3.14 1.27 -10.42
N ARG A 198 2.39 2.06 -9.65
CA ARG A 198 1.24 2.83 -10.16
C ARG A 198 1.66 3.85 -11.23
N PHE A 199 2.87 4.38 -11.12
CA PHE A 199 3.42 5.39 -12.02
C PHE A 199 4.48 4.82 -12.97
N ALA A 200 4.99 3.62 -12.73
CA ALA A 200 6.10 3.04 -13.49
C ALA A 200 5.89 3.04 -15.01
N ASP A 201 4.75 2.50 -15.47
CA ASP A 201 4.44 2.46 -16.91
C ASP A 201 4.29 3.86 -17.51
N GLU A 202 3.69 4.79 -16.77
CA GLU A 202 3.49 6.16 -17.24
C GLU A 202 4.81 6.92 -17.33
N VAL A 203 5.59 6.90 -16.24
CA VAL A 203 6.91 7.56 -16.16
C VAL A 203 7.84 6.96 -17.22
N GLY A 204 7.85 5.64 -17.42
CA GLY A 204 8.61 5.00 -18.48
C GLY A 204 8.20 5.50 -19.88
N ARG A 205 6.90 5.66 -20.15
CA ARG A 205 6.43 6.27 -21.41
C ARG A 205 6.84 7.73 -21.54
N LEU A 206 6.70 8.53 -20.50
CA LEU A 206 7.06 9.95 -20.53
C LEU A 206 8.57 10.13 -20.73
N ALA A 207 9.39 9.33 -20.03
CA ALA A 207 10.84 9.30 -20.16
C ALA A 207 11.28 8.91 -21.59
N ALA A 208 10.68 7.86 -22.17
CA ALA A 208 10.98 7.42 -23.54
C ALA A 208 10.72 8.52 -24.59
N HIS A 209 9.73 9.39 -24.34
CA HIS A 209 9.38 10.52 -25.22
C HIS A 209 10.03 11.84 -24.79
N LYS A 210 10.90 11.84 -23.77
CA LYS A 210 11.50 13.05 -23.18
C LYS A 210 10.45 14.10 -22.80
N ARG A 211 9.28 13.63 -22.36
CA ARG A 211 8.20 14.48 -21.86
C ARG A 211 8.46 14.84 -20.41
N GLY A 212 7.96 16.00 -20.05
CA GLY A 212 8.24 16.63 -18.78
C GLY A 212 7.05 17.42 -18.27
N GLY A 213 7.29 18.16 -17.22
CA GLY A 213 6.27 18.95 -16.55
C GLY A 213 6.87 20.14 -15.82
N THR A 214 6.10 20.65 -14.87
CA THR A 214 6.54 21.71 -13.94
C THR A 214 6.72 21.11 -12.56
N MET A 215 7.91 21.24 -12.00
CA MET A 215 8.20 20.94 -10.61
C MET A 215 7.94 22.20 -9.81
N VAL A 216 7.20 22.08 -8.70
CA VAL A 216 6.88 23.16 -7.78
C VAL A 216 7.50 22.83 -6.42
N LEU A 217 8.39 23.69 -5.95
CA LEU A 217 8.99 23.63 -4.62
C LEU A 217 8.24 24.62 -3.73
N ARG A 218 7.44 24.13 -2.79
CA ARG A 218 6.61 24.97 -1.90
C ARG A 218 7.16 24.93 -0.48
N LEU A 219 7.50 26.09 0.08
CA LEU A 219 7.83 26.20 1.50
C LEU A 219 6.58 25.99 2.34
N VAL A 220 6.63 25.03 3.26
CA VAL A 220 5.53 24.65 4.14
C VAL A 220 5.99 24.53 5.58
N THR A 221 5.07 24.67 6.53
CA THR A 221 5.29 24.27 7.93
C THR A 221 4.98 22.78 8.13
N GLU A 222 5.33 22.21 9.29
CA GLU A 222 5.00 20.82 9.61
C GLU A 222 3.48 20.59 9.62
N ARG A 223 2.70 21.57 10.10
CA ARG A 223 1.24 21.49 10.08
C ARG A 223 0.65 21.57 8.68
N GLU A 224 1.19 22.44 7.83
CA GLU A 224 0.74 22.56 6.44
C GLU A 224 1.02 21.27 5.66
N LEU A 225 2.18 20.66 5.90
CA LEU A 225 2.53 19.35 5.37
C LEU A 225 1.59 18.26 5.88
N LEU A 226 1.30 18.21 7.18
CA LEU A 226 0.38 17.22 7.74
C LEU A 226 -1.05 17.40 7.20
N ALA A 227 -1.52 18.64 7.04
CA ALA A 227 -2.81 18.93 6.42
C ALA A 227 -2.85 18.47 4.96
N TYR A 228 -1.76 18.65 4.21
CA TYR A 228 -1.63 18.12 2.85
C TYR A 228 -1.73 16.59 2.82
N ARG A 229 -1.02 15.90 3.74
CA ARG A 229 -1.13 14.43 3.89
C ARG A 229 -2.56 14.00 4.16
N LEU A 230 -3.21 14.60 5.15
CA LEU A 230 -4.57 14.26 5.55
C LEU A 230 -5.55 14.40 4.38
N ALA A 231 -5.42 15.46 3.58
CA ALA A 231 -6.25 15.71 2.41
C ALA A 231 -6.03 14.70 1.26
N ARG A 232 -4.89 14.02 1.21
CA ARG A 232 -4.52 13.05 0.17
C ARG A 232 -4.30 11.64 0.71
N THR A 233 -4.77 11.36 1.93
CA THR A 233 -4.53 10.07 2.59
C THR A 233 -5.07 8.93 1.73
N PRO A 234 -4.24 7.96 1.32
CA PRO A 234 -4.76 6.75 0.68
C PRO A 234 -5.67 6.01 1.68
N PRO A 235 -6.65 5.21 1.21
CA PRO A 235 -7.63 4.53 2.07
C PRO A 235 -7.00 3.33 2.82
N ILE A 236 -5.93 3.59 3.57
CA ILE A 236 -5.25 2.63 4.44
C ILE A 236 -5.86 2.78 5.83
N LEU A 237 -6.47 1.69 6.30
CA LEU A 237 -7.08 1.65 7.62
C LEU A 237 -6.07 2.05 8.71
N GLY A 238 -6.46 2.96 9.59
CA GLY A 238 -5.63 3.44 10.71
C GLY A 238 -4.62 4.54 10.34
N LEU A 239 -4.31 4.76 9.06
CA LEU A 239 -3.33 5.79 8.66
C LEU A 239 -3.80 7.20 9.05
N GLU A 240 -5.08 7.51 8.84
CA GLU A 240 -5.64 8.81 9.23
C GLU A 240 -5.56 9.04 10.75
N GLU A 241 -5.74 8.00 11.55
CA GLU A 241 -5.65 8.09 13.02
C GLU A 241 -4.21 8.43 13.46
N ILE A 242 -3.21 7.77 12.86
CA ILE A 242 -1.79 8.05 13.10
C ILE A 242 -1.43 9.48 12.67
N LEU A 243 -1.86 9.90 11.48
CA LEU A 243 -1.62 11.27 11.01
C LEU A 243 -2.28 12.31 11.94
N ARG A 244 -3.52 12.08 12.39
CA ARG A 244 -4.18 12.96 13.36
C ARG A 244 -3.46 13.00 14.70
N ALA A 245 -2.90 11.88 15.15
CA ALA A 245 -2.11 11.82 16.39
C ALA A 245 -0.81 12.64 16.31
N GLN A 246 -0.32 12.95 15.11
CA GLN A 246 0.87 13.78 14.90
C GLN A 246 0.59 15.29 14.92
N GLU A 247 -0.66 15.74 14.82
CA GLU A 247 -1.01 17.18 14.79
C GLU A 247 -0.44 17.97 16.00
N PRO A 248 -0.46 17.46 17.25
CA PRO A 248 0.18 18.15 18.37
C PRO A 248 1.70 18.27 18.22
N LEU A 249 2.35 17.25 17.64
CA LEU A 249 3.81 17.25 17.41
C LEU A 249 4.17 18.25 16.31
N ALA A 250 3.43 18.27 15.20
CA ALA A 250 3.60 19.25 14.13
C ALA A 250 3.45 20.69 14.64
N ARG A 251 2.42 20.95 15.48
CA ARG A 251 2.25 22.26 16.15
C ARG A 251 3.42 22.63 17.05
N ALA A 252 3.93 21.67 17.82
CA ALA A 252 5.06 21.91 18.71
C ALA A 252 6.33 22.23 17.91
N ILE A 253 6.60 21.52 16.81
CA ILE A 253 7.74 21.78 15.94
C ILE A 253 7.65 23.17 15.32
N ASP A 254 6.50 23.55 14.75
CA ASP A 254 6.30 24.89 14.18
C ASP A 254 6.59 26.00 15.21
N ALA A 255 6.06 25.84 16.43
CA ALA A 255 6.23 26.80 17.51
C ALA A 255 7.68 26.87 18.01
N ASP A 256 8.33 25.72 18.21
CA ASP A 256 9.70 25.66 18.71
C ASP A 256 10.70 26.16 17.65
N LYS A 257 10.47 25.88 16.36
CA LYS A 257 11.26 26.44 15.25
C LYS A 257 11.16 27.96 15.21
N ALA A 258 9.96 28.52 15.35
CA ALA A 258 9.78 29.98 15.39
C ALA A 258 10.49 30.61 16.60
N ALA A 259 10.39 29.97 17.77
CA ALA A 259 11.08 30.41 18.98
C ALA A 259 12.61 30.34 18.83
N TYR A 260 13.13 29.29 18.19
CA TYR A 260 14.56 29.10 17.95
C TYR A 260 15.13 30.23 17.08
N VAL A 261 14.45 30.59 15.99
CA VAL A 261 14.86 31.72 15.14
C VAL A 261 14.88 33.03 15.91
N ALA A 262 13.87 33.26 16.74
CA ALA A 262 13.82 34.45 17.58
C ALA A 262 15.01 34.49 18.56
N ARG A 263 15.38 33.33 19.15
CA ARG A 263 16.58 33.23 20.00
C ARG A 263 17.87 33.49 19.22
N ALA A 264 18.01 32.94 18.02
CA ALA A 264 19.18 33.14 17.17
C ALA A 264 19.43 34.63 16.89
N LYS A 265 18.38 35.36 16.50
CA LYS A 265 18.46 36.81 16.27
C LYS A 265 18.87 37.61 17.51
N GLU A 266 18.41 37.19 18.69
CA GLU A 266 18.83 37.83 19.94
C GLU A 266 20.27 37.52 20.29
N LEU A 267 20.75 36.30 20.01
CA LEU A 267 22.15 35.93 20.17
C LEU A 267 23.04 36.77 19.25
N ASP A 268 22.68 36.90 17.97
CA ASP A 268 23.42 37.73 17.02
C ASP A 268 23.53 39.18 17.51
N ALA A 269 22.42 39.77 17.96
CA ALA A 269 22.40 41.14 18.48
C ALA A 269 23.29 41.31 19.73
N LEU A 270 23.36 40.30 20.61
CA LEU A 270 24.23 40.32 21.79
C LEU A 270 25.71 40.18 21.42
N LEU A 271 26.02 39.41 20.39
CA LEU A 271 27.39 39.20 19.91
C LEU A 271 27.94 40.42 19.17
N ASP A 272 27.08 41.22 18.54
CA ASP A 272 27.45 42.47 17.87
C ASP A 272 27.84 43.60 18.84
N THR A 273 27.36 43.56 20.10
CA THR A 273 27.70 44.55 21.14
C THR A 273 28.21 43.90 22.43
N PRO A 274 29.43 43.33 22.42
CA PRO A 274 29.93 42.57 23.57
C PRO A 274 30.32 43.50 24.72
N ASP A 275 29.56 43.46 25.82
CA ASP A 275 29.96 44.01 27.13
C ASP A 275 30.21 42.87 28.15
N GLU A 276 30.90 43.16 29.27
CA GLU A 276 31.23 42.15 30.29
C GLU A 276 29.98 41.54 30.96
N THR A 277 28.84 42.23 30.94
CA THR A 277 27.54 41.74 31.43
C THR A 277 26.81 40.84 30.44
N ALA A 278 27.13 40.92 29.15
CA ALA A 278 26.52 40.15 28.08
C ALA A 278 26.87 38.66 28.15
N ARG A 279 27.99 38.28 28.78
CA ARG A 279 28.44 36.87 28.83
C ARG A 279 27.41 35.92 29.46
N ALA A 280 26.80 36.32 30.58
CA ALA A 280 25.79 35.51 31.26
C ALA A 280 24.48 35.42 30.45
N ALA A 281 24.10 36.53 29.79
CA ALA A 281 22.95 36.56 28.91
C ALA A 281 23.15 35.65 27.69
N VAL A 282 24.32 35.73 27.02
CA VAL A 282 24.69 34.87 25.90
C VAL A 282 24.64 33.39 26.30
N GLN A 283 25.25 33.01 27.43
CA GLN A 283 25.19 31.62 27.92
C GLN A 283 23.76 31.13 28.17
N THR A 284 22.90 31.99 28.70
CA THR A 284 21.48 31.66 28.94
C THR A 284 20.75 31.45 27.62
N LYS A 285 20.95 32.35 26.64
CA LYS A 285 20.32 32.25 25.32
C LYS A 285 20.82 31.06 24.50
N LEU A 286 22.11 30.70 24.61
CA LEU A 286 22.65 29.47 24.03
C LEU A 286 21.96 28.23 24.61
N ALA A 287 21.81 28.15 25.93
CA ALA A 287 21.12 27.02 26.58
C ALA A 287 19.63 26.94 26.19
N GLU A 288 18.93 28.08 26.10
CA GLU A 288 17.55 28.14 25.60
C GLU A 288 17.45 27.64 24.15
N ALA A 289 18.36 28.07 23.27
CA ALA A 289 18.41 27.64 21.88
C ALA A 289 18.70 26.13 21.76
N SER A 290 19.66 25.61 22.51
CA SER A 290 19.93 24.16 22.57
C SER A 290 18.68 23.39 23.01
N LEU A 291 17.99 23.83 24.08
CA LEU A 291 16.77 23.16 24.55
C LEU A 291 15.68 23.11 23.48
N LEU A 292 15.50 24.19 22.71
CA LEU A 292 14.55 24.23 21.59
C LEU A 292 14.94 23.24 20.49
N ALA A 293 16.22 23.19 20.09
CA ALA A 293 16.72 22.23 19.11
C ALA A 293 16.47 20.78 19.56
N TRP A 294 16.75 20.46 20.82
CA TRP A 294 16.48 19.14 21.41
C TRP A 294 14.99 18.78 21.39
N ARG A 295 14.10 19.73 21.70
CA ARG A 295 12.65 19.51 21.68
C ARG A 295 12.14 19.24 20.26
N ILE A 296 12.64 19.98 19.27
CA ILE A 296 12.33 19.75 17.86
C ILE A 296 12.79 18.36 17.43
N HIS A 297 14.02 17.98 17.79
CA HIS A 297 14.55 16.66 17.50
C HIS A 297 13.71 15.54 18.12
N ALA A 298 13.39 15.64 19.40
CA ALA A 298 12.54 14.68 20.09
C ALA A 298 11.14 14.55 19.45
N ALA A 299 10.54 15.66 19.02
CA ALA A 299 9.25 15.66 18.36
C ALA A 299 9.29 14.94 17.00
N TYR A 300 10.33 15.16 16.18
CA TYR A 300 10.51 14.39 14.95
C TYR A 300 10.69 12.90 15.21
N VAL A 301 11.55 12.52 16.17
CA VAL A 301 11.74 11.12 16.55
C VAL A 301 10.42 10.47 16.96
N ALA A 302 9.59 11.17 17.74
CA ALA A 302 8.27 10.69 18.14
C ALA A 302 7.31 10.52 16.94
N MET A 303 7.32 11.45 15.97
CA MET A 303 6.52 11.32 14.75
C MET A 303 6.92 10.08 13.95
N TYR A 304 8.22 9.89 13.69
CA TYR A 304 8.72 8.75 12.92
C TYR A 304 8.54 7.42 13.65
N ALA A 305 8.70 7.38 14.98
CA ALA A 305 8.45 6.17 15.76
C ALA A 305 6.99 5.71 15.65
N GLY A 306 6.02 6.64 15.73
CA GLY A 306 4.60 6.31 15.55
C GLY A 306 4.27 5.78 14.15
N GLU A 307 4.88 6.35 13.11
CA GLU A 307 4.72 5.85 11.74
C GLU A 307 5.34 4.46 11.56
N TRP A 308 6.53 4.24 12.14
CA TRP A 308 7.22 2.96 12.09
C TRP A 308 6.44 1.86 12.80
N ASP A 309 5.92 2.13 14.01
CA ASP A 309 5.11 1.18 14.75
C ASP A 309 3.85 0.77 13.95
N PHE A 310 3.20 1.74 13.30
CA PHE A 310 2.07 1.47 12.40
C PHE A 310 2.45 0.60 11.20
N GLN A 311 3.55 0.92 10.51
CA GLN A 311 4.05 0.11 9.39
C GLN A 311 4.40 -1.32 9.84
N ARG A 312 5.06 -1.46 11.00
CA ARG A 312 5.41 -2.76 11.60
C ARG A 312 4.16 -3.59 11.87
N GLU A 313 3.13 -3.01 12.47
CA GLU A 313 1.86 -3.72 12.75
C GLU A 313 1.21 -4.27 11.48
N ILE A 314 1.21 -3.49 10.38
CA ILE A 314 0.69 -3.95 9.09
C ILE A 314 1.52 -5.12 8.55
N LEU A 315 2.85 -5.01 8.58
CA LEU A 315 3.74 -6.05 8.07
C LEU A 315 3.63 -7.34 8.90
N GLU A 316 3.50 -7.23 10.23
CA GLU A 316 3.27 -8.37 11.13
C GLU A 316 1.93 -9.05 10.85
N ALA A 317 0.85 -8.29 10.66
CA ALA A 317 -0.46 -8.83 10.30
C ALA A 317 -0.43 -9.55 8.93
N ARG A 318 0.26 -8.96 7.94
CA ARG A 318 0.47 -9.60 6.62
C ARG A 318 1.28 -10.89 6.74
N LEU A 319 2.35 -10.88 7.53
CA LEU A 319 3.19 -12.05 7.76
C LEU A 319 2.41 -13.19 8.43
N GLU A 320 1.56 -12.87 9.41
CA GLU A 320 0.72 -13.86 10.06
C GLU A 320 -0.32 -14.45 9.10
N SER A 321 -0.94 -13.61 8.26
CA SER A 321 -1.82 -14.07 7.17
C SER A 321 -1.09 -15.03 6.22
N PHE A 322 0.14 -14.69 5.82
CA PHE A 322 0.97 -15.53 4.95
C PHE A 322 1.34 -16.87 5.63
N ARG A 323 1.73 -16.85 6.91
CA ARG A 323 1.99 -18.07 7.70
C ARG A 323 0.76 -18.96 7.78
N GLY A 324 -0.41 -18.37 8.03
CA GLY A 324 -1.68 -19.07 8.00
C GLY A 324 -1.96 -19.71 6.65
N PHE A 325 -1.74 -18.99 5.55
CA PHE A 325 -1.88 -19.53 4.19
C PHE A 325 -0.91 -20.69 3.92
N ALA A 326 0.37 -20.53 4.26
CA ALA A 326 1.38 -21.55 4.08
C ALA A 326 1.08 -22.81 4.90
N ALA A 327 0.67 -22.66 6.16
CA ALA A 327 0.28 -23.77 7.03
C ALA A 327 -0.91 -24.56 6.44
N ARG A 328 -1.93 -23.85 5.93
CA ARG A 328 -3.07 -24.47 5.23
C ARG A 328 -2.64 -25.21 3.96
N GLY A 329 -1.76 -24.61 3.16
CA GLY A 329 -1.19 -25.22 1.96
C GLY A 329 -0.41 -26.51 2.27
N HIS A 330 0.43 -26.48 3.31
CA HIS A 330 1.17 -27.66 3.77
C HIS A 330 0.24 -28.76 4.30
N ALA A 331 -0.77 -28.41 5.10
CA ALA A 331 -1.76 -29.38 5.60
C ALA A 331 -2.53 -30.03 4.44
N PHE A 332 -2.96 -29.23 3.46
CA PHE A 332 -3.60 -29.73 2.23
C PHE A 332 -2.69 -30.70 1.49
N LEU A 333 -1.44 -30.32 1.20
CA LEU A 333 -0.50 -31.19 0.47
C LEU A 333 -0.20 -32.49 1.22
N ARG A 334 -0.08 -32.44 2.55
CA ARG A 334 0.14 -33.63 3.39
C ARG A 334 -1.02 -34.62 3.29
N ALA A 335 -2.26 -34.14 3.20
CA ALA A 335 -3.43 -34.99 3.01
C ALA A 335 -3.61 -35.44 1.54
N PHE A 336 -3.39 -34.53 0.59
CA PHE A 336 -3.72 -34.74 -0.82
C PHE A 336 -2.68 -35.57 -1.57
N ALA A 337 -1.38 -35.37 -1.31
CA ALA A 337 -0.32 -36.02 -2.08
C ALA A 337 -0.32 -37.55 -1.98
N PRO A 338 -0.47 -38.19 -0.79
CA PRO A 338 -0.53 -39.64 -0.68
C PRO A 338 -1.72 -40.23 -1.45
N GLU A 339 -2.88 -39.60 -1.35
CA GLU A 339 -4.12 -40.03 -2.01
C GLU A 339 -4.04 -39.87 -3.53
N ARG A 340 -3.31 -38.87 -4.02
CA ARG A 340 -3.06 -38.69 -5.46
C ARG A 340 -2.11 -39.76 -5.99
N THR A 341 -1.10 -40.14 -5.22
CA THR A 341 -0.21 -41.26 -5.57
C THR A 341 -1.00 -42.56 -5.70
N LYS A 342 -1.86 -42.88 -4.74
CA LYS A 342 -2.76 -44.05 -4.82
C LYS A 342 -3.63 -44.04 -6.08
N LEU A 343 -4.21 -42.89 -6.43
CA LEU A 343 -4.99 -42.76 -7.68
C LEU A 343 -4.15 -43.06 -8.92
N ALA A 344 -2.91 -42.57 -8.96
CA ALA A 344 -2.00 -42.83 -10.08
C ALA A 344 -1.63 -44.32 -10.17
N GLU A 345 -1.38 -44.97 -9.04
CA GLU A 345 -1.12 -46.42 -8.97
C GLU A 345 -2.32 -47.25 -9.46
N LEU A 346 -3.54 -46.91 -9.04
CA LEU A 346 -4.76 -47.56 -9.50
C LEU A 346 -4.97 -47.41 -11.01
N ARG A 347 -4.75 -46.21 -11.56
CA ARG A 347 -4.86 -45.95 -13.01
C ARG A 347 -3.79 -46.72 -13.79
N LEU A 348 -2.57 -46.84 -13.25
CA LEU A 348 -1.51 -47.63 -13.86
C LEU A 348 -1.85 -49.13 -13.85
N ALA A 349 -2.44 -49.64 -12.75
CA ALA A 349 -2.91 -51.03 -12.68
C ALA A 349 -3.99 -51.30 -13.73
N LEU A 350 -5.00 -50.42 -13.84
CA LEU A 350 -6.04 -50.54 -14.87
C LEU A 350 -5.45 -50.56 -16.29
N ALA A 351 -4.47 -49.70 -16.57
CA ALA A 351 -3.80 -49.67 -17.87
C ALA A 351 -3.03 -50.97 -18.19
N ARG A 352 -2.55 -51.70 -17.17
CA ARG A 352 -1.84 -52.97 -17.33
C ARG A 352 -2.78 -54.16 -17.47
N GLU A 353 -3.86 -54.19 -16.69
CA GLU A 353 -4.79 -55.32 -16.59
C GLU A 353 -5.92 -55.26 -17.64
N GLY A 354 -6.18 -54.08 -18.22
CA GLY A 354 -7.29 -53.86 -19.15
C GLY A 354 -8.60 -53.59 -18.42
N ALA A 355 -9.73 -53.92 -19.04
CA ALA A 355 -11.06 -53.63 -18.47
C ALA A 355 -11.30 -54.45 -17.18
N ALA A 356 -11.15 -53.78 -16.03
CA ALA A 356 -11.32 -54.37 -14.70
C ALA A 356 -12.33 -53.55 -13.86
N PRO A 357 -13.61 -53.96 -13.79
CA PRO A 357 -14.66 -53.21 -13.11
C PRO A 357 -14.37 -52.86 -11.64
N ALA A 358 -13.64 -53.73 -10.93
CA ALA A 358 -13.20 -53.47 -9.57
C ALA A 358 -12.18 -52.32 -9.47
N LEU A 359 -11.25 -52.22 -10.43
CA LEU A 359 -10.29 -51.13 -10.50
C LEU A 359 -10.97 -49.81 -10.87
N ASP A 360 -11.95 -49.84 -11.78
CA ASP A 360 -12.75 -48.64 -12.11
C ASP A 360 -13.49 -48.10 -10.88
N LEU A 361 -14.14 -48.98 -10.09
CA LEU A 361 -14.80 -48.58 -8.85
C LEU A 361 -13.80 -48.03 -7.81
N ALA A 362 -12.62 -48.64 -7.69
CA ALA A 362 -11.56 -48.17 -6.79
C ALA A 362 -11.03 -46.78 -7.22
N ILE A 363 -10.86 -46.54 -8.52
CA ILE A 363 -10.50 -45.23 -9.07
C ILE A 363 -11.56 -44.20 -8.72
N ARG A 364 -12.85 -44.50 -8.95
CA ARG A 364 -13.95 -43.58 -8.62
C ARG A 364 -14.00 -43.26 -7.12
N ARG A 365 -13.83 -44.27 -6.26
CA ARG A 365 -13.72 -44.06 -4.81
C ARG A 365 -12.58 -43.10 -4.48
N GLN A 366 -11.40 -43.34 -5.04
CA GLN A 366 -10.21 -42.52 -4.77
C GLN A 366 -10.36 -41.09 -5.30
N GLU A 367 -11.06 -40.89 -6.43
CA GLU A 367 -11.44 -39.56 -6.92
C GLU A 367 -12.33 -38.82 -5.92
N GLU A 368 -13.29 -39.48 -5.26
CA GLU A 368 -14.12 -38.87 -4.21
C GLU A 368 -13.33 -38.53 -2.94
N VAL A 369 -12.33 -39.34 -2.55
CA VAL A 369 -11.41 -39.00 -1.45
C VAL A 369 -10.69 -37.68 -1.75
N LEU A 370 -10.16 -37.54 -2.97
CA LEU A 370 -9.46 -36.32 -3.38
C LEU A 370 -10.40 -35.11 -3.42
N ARG A 371 -11.64 -35.27 -3.93
CA ARG A 371 -12.65 -34.21 -3.92
C ARG A 371 -13.03 -33.79 -2.50
N THR A 372 -13.11 -34.75 -1.56
CA THR A 372 -13.35 -34.47 -0.14
C THR A 372 -12.22 -33.62 0.45
N ILE A 373 -10.96 -33.98 0.19
CA ILE A 373 -9.79 -33.21 0.67
C ILE A 373 -9.78 -31.80 0.06
N GLN A 374 -10.10 -31.68 -1.23
CA GLN A 374 -10.20 -30.38 -1.90
C GLN A 374 -11.31 -29.51 -1.31
N ALA A 375 -12.50 -30.08 -1.09
CA ALA A 375 -13.63 -29.35 -0.50
C ALA A 375 -13.36 -28.91 0.96
N ARG A 376 -12.53 -29.64 1.70
CA ARG A 376 -12.10 -29.26 3.07
C ARG A 376 -11.07 -28.13 3.09
N ARG A 377 -10.33 -27.90 2.00
CA ARG A 377 -9.17 -26.99 1.98
C ARG A 377 -9.51 -25.59 2.47
N ASP A 378 -10.66 -25.08 2.03
CA ASP A 378 -11.02 -23.68 2.23
C ASP A 378 -11.82 -23.44 3.52
N ILE A 379 -12.31 -24.50 4.18
CA ILE A 379 -13.13 -24.41 5.41
C ILE A 379 -12.43 -23.57 6.52
N PRO A 380 -11.18 -23.86 6.93
CA PRO A 380 -10.54 -23.11 8.01
C PRO A 380 -10.33 -21.62 7.69
N ALA A 381 -10.14 -21.29 6.40
CA ALA A 381 -10.00 -19.91 5.97
C ALA A 381 -11.33 -19.16 6.09
N ILE A 382 -12.43 -19.79 5.67
CA ILE A 382 -13.78 -19.23 5.81
C ILE A 382 -14.17 -19.07 7.28
N GLU A 383 -13.84 -20.03 8.15
CA GLU A 383 -14.09 -19.94 9.61
C GLU A 383 -13.33 -18.77 10.26
N THR A 384 -12.08 -18.55 9.84
CA THR A 384 -11.26 -17.43 10.31
C THR A 384 -11.87 -16.08 9.87
N GLU A 385 -12.33 -16.00 8.62
CA GLU A 385 -12.99 -14.81 8.08
C GLU A 385 -14.32 -14.52 8.81
N ILE A 386 -15.11 -15.56 9.12
CA ILE A 386 -16.33 -15.43 9.93
C ILE A 386 -16.00 -14.83 11.30
N ALA A 387 -14.99 -15.37 12.00
CA ALA A 387 -14.59 -14.86 13.32
C ALA A 387 -14.09 -13.41 13.26
N PHE A 388 -13.34 -13.05 12.21
CA PHE A 388 -12.91 -11.67 11.96
C PHE A 388 -14.10 -10.73 11.75
N LEU A 389 -15.04 -11.09 10.86
CA LEU A 389 -16.22 -10.29 10.56
C LEU A 389 -17.13 -10.14 11.79
N GLU A 390 -17.29 -11.19 12.59
CA GLU A 390 -18.05 -11.14 13.86
C GLU A 390 -17.40 -10.18 14.87
N GLY A 391 -16.07 -10.22 15.02
CA GLY A 391 -15.32 -9.27 15.83
C GLY A 391 -15.50 -7.84 15.35
N ARG A 392 -15.36 -7.61 14.05
CA ARG A 392 -15.48 -6.29 13.43
C ARG A 392 -16.89 -5.70 13.54
N ILE A 393 -17.92 -6.51 13.35
CA ILE A 393 -19.32 -6.11 13.55
C ILE A 393 -19.52 -5.63 14.99
N LYS A 394 -18.98 -6.35 15.97
CA LYS A 394 -19.08 -5.98 17.39
C LYS A 394 -18.38 -4.66 17.69
N ASP A 395 -17.21 -4.43 17.09
CA ASP A 395 -16.47 -3.18 17.26
C ASP A 395 -17.21 -1.98 16.64
N GLU A 396 -17.77 -2.14 15.44
CA GLU A 396 -18.56 -1.09 14.77
C GLU A 396 -19.86 -0.77 15.52
N GLU A 397 -20.54 -1.79 16.06
CA GLU A 397 -21.71 -1.60 16.92
C GLU A 397 -21.36 -0.80 18.19
N GLY A 398 -20.19 -1.05 18.79
CA GLY A 398 -19.70 -0.33 19.96
C GLY A 398 -19.31 1.13 19.70
N ARG A 399 -18.89 1.45 18.47
CA ARG A 399 -18.48 2.81 18.05
C ARG A 399 -19.66 3.71 17.64
N GLY A 400 -20.90 3.20 17.68
CA GLY A 400 -22.05 3.90 17.12
C GLY A 400 -21.98 4.05 15.59
N GLY A 401 -21.24 3.14 14.93
CA GLY A 401 -20.92 3.19 13.51
C GLY A 401 -22.17 3.27 12.62
N GLY A 402 -22.08 4.07 11.56
CA GLY A 402 -23.17 4.34 10.64
C GLY A 402 -23.75 3.06 10.00
N GLY A 403 -25.07 3.07 9.75
CA GLY A 403 -25.82 1.88 9.32
C GLY A 403 -25.33 1.23 8.02
N PHE A 404 -24.58 1.95 7.17
CA PHE A 404 -24.08 1.43 5.89
C PHE A 404 -22.96 0.39 6.06
N LEU A 405 -21.87 0.74 6.76
CA LEU A 405 -20.74 -0.16 6.99
C LEU A 405 -21.18 -1.42 7.74
N LEU A 406 -22.02 -1.25 8.76
CA LEU A 406 -22.56 -2.37 9.53
C LEU A 406 -23.42 -3.31 8.67
N ALA A 407 -24.24 -2.77 7.77
CA ALA A 407 -25.01 -3.57 6.83
C ALA A 407 -24.11 -4.34 5.85
N MET A 408 -23.03 -3.72 5.37
CA MET A 408 -22.05 -4.36 4.50
C MET A 408 -21.34 -5.51 5.20
N LEU A 409 -20.82 -5.29 6.42
CA LEU A 409 -20.17 -6.33 7.20
C LEU A 409 -21.10 -7.52 7.48
N ARG A 410 -22.37 -7.24 7.81
CA ARG A 410 -23.38 -8.29 8.02
C ARG A 410 -23.67 -9.09 6.75
N ASN A 411 -23.70 -8.44 5.59
CA ASN A 411 -23.89 -9.16 4.33
C ASN A 411 -22.69 -10.06 4.00
N GLU A 412 -21.46 -9.54 4.16
CA GLU A 412 -20.25 -10.34 3.97
C GLU A 412 -20.19 -11.52 4.94
N LEU A 413 -20.57 -11.33 6.21
CA LEU A 413 -20.67 -12.42 7.18
C LEU A 413 -21.69 -13.48 6.71
N GLN A 414 -22.83 -13.06 6.16
CA GLN A 414 -23.84 -13.98 5.64
C GLN A 414 -23.32 -14.78 4.44
N LYS A 415 -22.61 -14.13 3.50
CA LYS A 415 -21.94 -14.83 2.39
C LYS A 415 -20.92 -15.84 2.88
N CYS A 416 -20.08 -15.48 3.84
CA CYS A 416 -19.09 -16.38 4.43
C CYS A 416 -19.77 -17.61 5.07
N ARG A 417 -20.88 -17.41 5.78
CA ARG A 417 -21.67 -18.52 6.36
C ARG A 417 -22.27 -19.44 5.29
N ILE A 418 -22.79 -18.88 4.20
CA ILE A 418 -23.30 -19.65 3.06
C ILE A 418 -22.16 -20.45 2.40
N ALA A 419 -20.99 -19.83 2.21
CA ALA A 419 -19.81 -20.47 1.65
C ALA A 419 -19.30 -21.62 2.55
N LEU A 420 -19.25 -21.41 3.87
CA LEU A 420 -18.89 -22.44 4.85
C LEU A 420 -19.83 -23.64 4.74
N ARG A 421 -21.15 -23.40 4.77
CA ARG A 421 -22.12 -24.50 4.69
C ARG A 421 -22.06 -25.21 3.34
N THR A 422 -21.85 -24.47 2.25
CA THR A 422 -21.67 -25.04 0.91
C THR A 422 -20.44 -25.97 0.87
N ALA A 423 -19.32 -25.56 1.47
CA ALA A 423 -18.13 -26.39 1.55
C ALA A 423 -18.40 -27.66 2.39
N GLN A 424 -19.07 -27.54 3.53
CA GLN A 424 -19.47 -28.67 4.37
C GLN A 424 -20.38 -29.66 3.63
N VAL A 425 -21.40 -29.17 2.92
CA VAL A 425 -22.31 -30.00 2.11
C VAL A 425 -21.55 -30.75 1.01
N LYS A 426 -20.58 -30.11 0.35
CA LYS A 426 -19.71 -30.77 -0.63
C LYS A 426 -18.86 -31.87 0.01
N VAL A 427 -18.27 -31.60 1.18
CA VAL A 427 -17.50 -32.60 1.94
C VAL A 427 -18.36 -33.80 2.30
N GLU A 428 -19.58 -33.58 2.82
CA GLU A 428 -20.53 -34.65 3.14
C GLU A 428 -20.92 -35.44 1.89
N THR A 429 -21.18 -34.76 0.77
CA THR A 429 -21.57 -35.39 -0.51
C THR A 429 -20.48 -36.31 -1.05
N HIS A 430 -19.23 -35.84 -1.07
CA HIS A 430 -18.09 -36.63 -1.53
C HIS A 430 -17.79 -37.80 -0.59
N ALA A 431 -17.90 -37.62 0.73
CA ALA A 431 -17.73 -38.69 1.70
C ALA A 431 -18.80 -39.79 1.55
N LEU A 432 -20.06 -39.41 1.26
CA LEU A 432 -21.13 -40.36 0.98
C LEU A 432 -20.91 -41.12 -0.33
N ALA A 433 -20.45 -40.44 -1.38
CA ALA A 433 -20.09 -41.07 -2.64
C ALA A 433 -18.91 -42.05 -2.46
N GLU A 434 -17.89 -41.68 -1.69
CA GLU A 434 -16.79 -42.58 -1.32
C GLU A 434 -17.31 -43.86 -0.65
N ARG A 435 -18.19 -43.69 0.35
CA ARG A 435 -18.81 -44.81 1.07
C ARG A 435 -19.66 -45.68 0.15
N GLU A 436 -20.41 -45.08 -0.78
CA GLU A 436 -21.19 -45.81 -1.78
C GLU A 436 -20.30 -46.68 -2.67
N TYR A 437 -19.19 -46.14 -3.17
CA TYR A 437 -18.23 -46.91 -3.96
C TYR A 437 -17.58 -48.04 -3.15
N ALA A 438 -17.27 -47.82 -1.86
CA ALA A 438 -16.77 -48.87 -0.98
C ALA A 438 -17.79 -50.03 -0.85
N LEU A 439 -19.07 -49.73 -0.59
CA LEU A 439 -20.13 -50.76 -0.52
C LEU A 439 -20.32 -51.50 -1.86
N ARG A 440 -20.07 -50.84 -2.99
CA ARG A 440 -20.10 -51.48 -4.32
C ARG A 440 -18.94 -52.43 -4.53
N ILE A 441 -17.74 -52.05 -4.08
CA ILE A 441 -16.54 -52.90 -4.13
C ILE A 441 -16.74 -54.15 -3.26
N ASP A 442 -17.32 -53.99 -2.06
CA ASP A 442 -17.55 -55.08 -1.11
C ASP A 442 -18.78 -55.95 -1.43
N GLY A 443 -19.57 -55.59 -2.47
CA GLY A 443 -20.79 -56.30 -2.83
C GLY A 443 -21.93 -56.16 -1.81
N VAL A 444 -21.90 -55.12 -0.96
CA VAL A 444 -22.89 -54.89 0.10
C VAL A 444 -24.01 -53.96 -0.39
N GLU A 445 -25.25 -54.43 -0.35
CA GLU A 445 -26.45 -53.64 -0.71
C GLU A 445 -27.06 -52.88 0.48
N ALA A 446 -26.88 -53.40 1.70
CA ALA A 446 -27.38 -52.76 2.92
C ALA A 446 -26.76 -51.36 3.10
N GLY A 447 -27.61 -50.34 3.31
CA GLY A 447 -27.19 -48.95 3.52
C GLY A 447 -27.10 -48.08 2.25
N ARG A 448 -27.23 -48.63 1.04
CA ARG A 448 -27.20 -47.81 -0.19
C ARG A 448 -28.41 -46.90 -0.35
N ALA A 449 -29.60 -47.36 0.04
CA ALA A 449 -30.82 -46.55 0.01
C ALA A 449 -30.73 -45.34 0.98
N GLU A 450 -30.12 -45.53 2.15
CA GLU A 450 -29.87 -44.46 3.13
C GLU A 450 -28.89 -43.42 2.56
N ILE A 451 -27.79 -43.87 1.94
CA ILE A 451 -26.82 -42.98 1.29
C ILE A 451 -27.50 -42.19 0.16
N ALA A 452 -28.30 -42.83 -0.69
CA ALA A 452 -29.02 -42.16 -1.77
C ALA A 452 -30.00 -41.10 -1.24
N ALA A 453 -30.75 -41.42 -0.17
CA ALA A 453 -31.66 -40.47 0.47
C ALA A 453 -30.91 -39.26 1.06
N ARG A 454 -29.77 -39.49 1.73
CA ARG A 454 -28.94 -38.40 2.28
C ARG A 454 -28.33 -37.54 1.18
N ARG A 455 -27.85 -38.13 0.08
CA ARG A 455 -27.34 -37.38 -1.09
C ARG A 455 -28.43 -36.49 -1.69
N ALA A 456 -29.65 -37.02 -1.87
CA ALA A 456 -30.78 -36.22 -2.36
C ALA A 456 -31.10 -35.03 -1.43
N ALA A 457 -30.97 -35.20 -0.11
CA ALA A 457 -31.13 -34.11 0.85
C ALA A 457 -30.01 -33.06 0.75
N LEU A 458 -28.75 -33.48 0.57
CA LEU A 458 -27.62 -32.57 0.40
C LEU A 458 -27.67 -31.82 -0.94
N ASP A 459 -28.09 -32.47 -2.02
CA ASP A 459 -28.28 -31.82 -3.34
C ASP A 459 -29.38 -30.74 -3.26
N ALA A 460 -30.48 -31.04 -2.57
CA ALA A 460 -31.53 -30.08 -2.28
C ALA A 460 -31.03 -28.89 -1.43
N GLU A 461 -30.23 -29.16 -0.40
CA GLU A 461 -29.61 -28.11 0.41
C GLU A 461 -28.66 -27.23 -0.42
N LEU A 462 -27.84 -27.84 -1.28
CA LEU A 462 -26.92 -27.12 -2.15
C LEU A 462 -27.66 -26.19 -3.13
N ALA A 463 -28.79 -26.63 -3.68
CA ALA A 463 -29.64 -25.78 -4.54
C ALA A 463 -30.15 -24.54 -3.79
N VAL A 464 -30.61 -24.71 -2.54
CA VAL A 464 -31.04 -23.59 -1.69
C VAL A 464 -29.87 -22.65 -1.38
N LEU A 465 -28.69 -23.18 -1.05
CA LEU A 465 -27.49 -22.37 -0.78
C LEU A 465 -27.04 -21.57 -2.00
N GLN A 466 -27.05 -22.17 -3.20
CA GLN A 466 -26.73 -21.47 -4.45
C GLN A 466 -27.68 -20.32 -4.73
N ALA A 467 -28.99 -20.50 -4.50
CA ALA A 467 -29.97 -19.43 -4.65
C ALA A 467 -29.74 -18.31 -3.60
N ARG A 468 -29.38 -18.67 -2.36
CA ARG A 468 -29.02 -17.70 -1.30
C ARG A 468 -27.74 -16.93 -1.62
N THR A 469 -26.73 -17.54 -2.23
CA THR A 469 -25.52 -16.84 -2.69
C THR A 469 -25.89 -15.74 -3.68
N LYS A 470 -26.67 -16.09 -4.72
CA LYS A 470 -27.16 -15.12 -5.70
C LYS A 470 -27.95 -13.98 -5.05
N LEU A 471 -28.72 -14.29 -4.01
CA LEU A 471 -29.49 -13.28 -3.27
C LEU A 471 -28.57 -12.31 -2.53
N ALA A 472 -27.55 -12.82 -1.86
CA ALA A 472 -26.57 -11.99 -1.15
C ALA A 472 -25.73 -11.11 -2.09
N GLU A 473 -25.36 -11.63 -3.27
CA GLU A 473 -24.69 -10.86 -4.33
C GLU A 473 -25.59 -9.73 -4.85
N LEU A 474 -26.85 -10.05 -5.14
CA LEU A 474 -27.83 -9.06 -5.60
C LEU A 474 -28.14 -7.99 -4.55
N GLU A 475 -28.07 -8.32 -3.26
CA GLU A 475 -28.21 -7.35 -2.19
C GLU A 475 -27.06 -6.33 -2.15
N ASP A 476 -25.85 -6.70 -2.56
CA ASP A 476 -24.77 -5.73 -2.73
C ASP A 476 -24.93 -4.90 -3.99
N GLU A 477 -25.36 -5.50 -5.11
CA GLU A 477 -25.64 -4.74 -6.33
C GLU A 477 -26.70 -3.65 -6.08
N ILE A 478 -27.76 -3.98 -5.31
CA ILE A 478 -28.76 -3.00 -4.87
C ILE A 478 -28.10 -1.91 -4.02
N ARG A 479 -27.22 -2.27 -3.08
CA ARG A 479 -26.59 -1.31 -2.18
C ARG A 479 -25.66 -0.35 -2.93
N TRP A 480 -24.83 -0.87 -3.84
CA TRP A 480 -23.97 -0.04 -4.70
C TRP A 480 -24.79 0.89 -5.59
N ALA A 481 -25.90 0.39 -6.16
CA ALA A 481 -26.80 1.25 -6.93
C ALA A 481 -27.53 2.28 -6.06
N GLU A 482 -27.81 2.01 -4.77
CA GLU A 482 -28.34 3.01 -3.84
C GLU A 482 -27.34 4.12 -3.53
N ASP A 483 -26.06 3.80 -3.46
CA ASP A 483 -24.96 4.76 -3.31
C ASP A 483 -24.77 5.60 -4.58
N ASP A 484 -24.75 4.97 -5.76
CA ASP A 484 -24.71 5.67 -7.06
C ASP A 484 -25.90 6.63 -7.23
N ARG A 485 -27.08 6.29 -6.69
CA ARG A 485 -28.26 7.17 -6.70
C ARG A 485 -28.08 8.43 -5.85
N ALA A 486 -27.17 8.43 -4.88
CA ALA A 486 -26.81 9.60 -4.10
C ALA A 486 -25.73 10.47 -4.78
N SER A 487 -25.23 10.08 -5.95
CA SER A 487 -24.23 10.83 -6.70
C SER A 487 -24.74 12.19 -7.19
N ASP A 488 -23.87 13.20 -7.26
CA ASP A 488 -24.19 14.51 -7.82
C ASP A 488 -24.40 14.46 -9.35
N ASP A 489 -23.87 13.43 -10.02
CA ASP A 489 -23.99 13.20 -11.46
C ASP A 489 -25.41 12.75 -11.85
N ALA A 490 -26.05 13.50 -12.76
CA ALA A 490 -27.42 13.25 -13.18
C ALA A 490 -27.59 11.99 -14.04
N GLU A 491 -26.57 11.62 -14.83
CA GLU A 491 -26.57 10.43 -15.67
C GLU A 491 -26.37 9.18 -14.81
N ARG A 492 -25.39 9.19 -13.91
CA ARG A 492 -25.18 8.11 -12.93
C ARG A 492 -26.41 7.86 -12.06
N ARG A 493 -27.08 8.91 -11.61
CA ARG A 493 -28.33 8.78 -10.84
C ARG A 493 -29.44 8.10 -11.63
N ARG A 494 -29.63 8.47 -12.89
CA ARG A 494 -30.66 7.87 -13.75
C ARG A 494 -30.37 6.38 -14.00
N GLU A 495 -29.12 6.04 -14.33
CA GLU A 495 -28.70 4.64 -14.51
C GLU A 495 -28.84 3.82 -13.23
N ALA A 496 -28.56 4.43 -12.07
CA ALA A 496 -28.75 3.81 -10.77
C ALA A 496 -30.24 3.52 -10.49
N GLU A 497 -31.15 4.44 -10.80
CA GLU A 497 -32.60 4.23 -10.63
C GLU A 497 -33.14 3.08 -11.50
N GLU A 498 -32.71 3.01 -12.76
CA GLU A 498 -33.09 1.93 -13.69
C GLU A 498 -32.55 0.57 -13.19
N ARG A 499 -31.27 0.52 -12.76
CA ARG A 499 -30.67 -0.68 -12.13
C ARG A 499 -31.40 -1.10 -10.86
N LEU A 500 -31.73 -0.16 -9.97
CA LEU A 500 -32.42 -0.45 -8.71
C LEU A 500 -33.78 -1.09 -8.91
N ALA A 501 -34.57 -0.60 -9.88
CA ALA A 501 -35.85 -1.19 -10.20
C ALA A 501 -35.71 -2.65 -10.67
N ALA A 502 -34.72 -2.92 -11.54
CA ALA A 502 -34.44 -4.26 -12.04
C ALA A 502 -33.95 -5.19 -10.92
N HIS A 503 -32.96 -4.77 -10.13
CA HIS A 503 -32.39 -5.59 -9.06
C HIS A 503 -33.41 -5.87 -7.95
N ARG A 504 -34.25 -4.90 -7.55
CA ARG A 504 -35.32 -5.13 -6.55
C ARG A 504 -36.35 -6.14 -7.05
N LYS A 505 -36.72 -6.10 -8.33
CA LYS A 505 -37.61 -7.10 -8.93
C LYS A 505 -36.97 -8.49 -8.93
N ALA A 506 -35.68 -8.57 -9.31
CA ALA A 506 -34.92 -9.82 -9.26
C ALA A 506 -34.80 -10.36 -7.83
N LYS A 507 -34.62 -9.50 -6.82
CA LYS A 507 -34.55 -9.88 -5.40
C LYS A 507 -35.84 -10.55 -4.94
N VAL A 508 -37.00 -9.97 -5.28
CA VAL A 508 -38.31 -10.54 -4.94
C VAL A 508 -38.51 -11.89 -5.62
N ALA A 509 -38.15 -12.01 -6.91
CA ALA A 509 -38.27 -13.26 -7.65
C ALA A 509 -37.38 -14.36 -7.06
N LEU A 510 -36.13 -14.03 -6.73
CA LEU A 510 -35.17 -14.98 -6.17
C LEU A 510 -35.53 -15.39 -4.74
N ALA A 511 -36.08 -14.46 -3.93
CA ALA A 511 -36.63 -14.80 -2.61
C ALA A 511 -37.80 -15.80 -2.73
N ALA A 512 -38.70 -15.59 -3.69
CA ALA A 512 -39.79 -16.53 -3.97
C ALA A 512 -39.30 -17.89 -4.48
N GLU A 513 -38.23 -17.92 -5.29
CA GLU A 513 -37.56 -19.15 -5.74
C GLU A 513 -36.96 -19.92 -4.55
N ILE A 514 -36.25 -19.23 -3.64
CA ILE A 514 -35.71 -19.84 -2.42
C ILE A 514 -36.82 -20.45 -1.58
N ASP A 515 -37.92 -19.73 -1.36
CA ASP A 515 -39.08 -20.24 -0.62
C ASP A 515 -39.70 -21.46 -1.30
N ALA A 516 -39.77 -21.46 -2.62
CA ALA A 516 -40.28 -22.59 -3.41
C ALA A 516 -39.36 -23.81 -3.27
N LEU A 517 -38.02 -23.63 -3.37
CA LEU A 517 -37.04 -24.70 -3.17
C LEU A 517 -37.11 -25.28 -1.76
N VAL A 518 -37.19 -24.42 -0.74
CA VAL A 518 -37.32 -24.85 0.67
C VAL A 518 -38.61 -25.66 0.86
N LYS A 519 -39.74 -25.23 0.28
CA LYS A 519 -41.01 -25.98 0.35
C LYS A 519 -40.95 -27.29 -0.41
N GLN A 520 -40.42 -27.29 -1.63
CA GLN A 520 -40.27 -28.47 -2.49
C GLN A 520 -39.43 -29.55 -1.79
N HIS A 521 -38.40 -29.14 -1.06
CA HIS A 521 -37.47 -30.04 -0.39
C HIS A 521 -37.72 -30.20 1.10
N ALA A 522 -38.84 -29.69 1.64
CA ALA A 522 -39.11 -29.67 3.08
C ALA A 522 -38.99 -31.07 3.74
N VAL A 523 -39.45 -32.13 3.08
CA VAL A 523 -39.35 -33.51 3.57
C VAL A 523 -37.90 -33.99 3.62
N LEU A 524 -37.10 -33.65 2.60
CA LEU A 524 -35.68 -34.01 2.53
C LEU A 524 -34.83 -33.21 3.53
N LEU A 525 -35.18 -31.94 3.74
CA LEU A 525 -34.48 -31.03 4.66
C LEU A 525 -34.85 -31.28 6.14
N GLN A 526 -36.05 -31.81 6.44
CA GLN A 526 -36.45 -32.18 7.81
C GLN A 526 -35.84 -33.50 8.29
N GLY A 527 -35.57 -34.45 7.39
CA GLY A 527 -34.86 -35.70 7.71
C GLY A 527 -33.35 -35.55 7.88
N ALA A 528 -32.82 -34.32 7.76
CA ALA A 528 -31.41 -34.01 7.77
C ALA A 528 -30.86 -33.52 9.13
N ALA A 529 -31.62 -33.67 10.22
CA ALA A 529 -31.12 -33.36 11.56
C ALA A 529 -29.87 -34.23 11.86
N PRO A 530 -28.74 -33.63 12.27
CA PRO A 530 -27.58 -34.40 12.67
C PRO A 530 -27.95 -35.33 13.82
N PRO A 531 -27.41 -36.56 13.91
CA PRO A 531 -27.57 -37.36 15.11
C PRO A 531 -27.07 -36.53 16.30
N ALA A 532 -27.89 -36.46 17.35
CA ALA A 532 -27.52 -35.78 18.59
C ALA A 532 -26.13 -36.29 19.05
N PRO A 533 -25.24 -35.40 19.53
CA PRO A 533 -23.98 -35.85 20.10
C PRO A 533 -24.30 -36.87 21.19
N LYS A 534 -23.69 -38.05 21.10
CA LYS A 534 -23.75 -39.02 22.20
C LYS A 534 -23.05 -38.37 23.40
N GLU A 535 -23.79 -38.23 24.50
CA GLU A 535 -23.28 -37.82 25.81
C GLU A 535 -22.13 -38.71 26.28
#